data_AF-A0AAV9V635-F1
#
_entry.id   AF-A0AAV9V635-F1
#
_cell.length_a   1.000
_cell.length_b   1.000
_cell.length_c   1.000
_cell.angle_alpha   90.00
_cell.angle_beta   90.00
_cell.angle_gamma   90.00
#
_symmetry.space_group_name_H-M   'P 1'
#
loop_
_entity.id
_entity.type
_entity.pdbx_description
1 polymer ?
#
loop_
_entity_poly.entity_id
_entity_poly.type
_entity_poly.pdbx_seq_one_letter_code
_entity_poly.pdbx_strand_id
1 'polypeptide(L)'
;MSAVNTASSFIENAPPGELTEVINDIGSLLDDLSISDKLAPAVEKYNKEQFVTTKLPGGSALVIVSEHNDLGGGRFYDSESASSFTYNHKTQKASDVQSYPIEGEHASTVKSLLRDVGNHVKEHFPSLPAYGVYPTDDGIAILIVGNKYSPSNYWNGRWRSTYIFNPSSSTLTGSIAVDVHYYEDGNVRLVTEKAVNESLRSTTSAEVARAIASVEKKYQEELNRAFGALSEGAFKNLRRQLPVTRQKMDWQKASAYKIGQDIGGGGRAR
;
A
#
# COMPACT_ATOMS: atom_id res chain seq x y z
N MET A 1 15.25 -4.19 -23.10
CA MET A 1 14.91 -3.23 -22.01
C MET A 1 16.20 -2.49 -21.67
N SER A 2 16.23 -1.16 -21.63
CA SER A 2 17.45 -0.43 -21.27
C SER A 2 17.73 -0.59 -19.77
N ALA A 3 19.00 -0.43 -19.35
CA ALA A 3 19.37 -0.46 -17.92
C ALA A 3 18.56 0.54 -17.09
N VAL A 4 18.28 1.71 -17.67
CA VAL A 4 17.43 2.75 -17.07
C VAL A 4 16.00 2.25 -16.86
N ASN A 5 15.37 1.61 -17.86
CA ASN A 5 14.00 1.11 -17.71
C ASN A 5 13.91 0.01 -16.64
N THR A 6 14.91 -0.87 -16.56
CA THR A 6 14.98 -1.90 -15.52
C THR A 6 15.16 -1.29 -14.14
N ALA A 7 16.09 -0.35 -13.97
CA ALA A 7 16.29 0.35 -12.71
C ALA A 7 15.05 1.17 -12.27
N SER A 8 14.39 1.85 -13.20
CA SER A 8 13.11 2.52 -12.93
C SER A 8 12.05 1.54 -12.44
N SER A 9 11.96 0.34 -13.04
CA SER A 9 11.00 -0.67 -12.59
C SER A 9 11.29 -1.19 -11.17
N PHE A 10 12.56 -1.26 -10.76
CA PHE A 10 12.93 -1.63 -9.39
C PHE A 10 12.51 -0.54 -8.39
N ILE A 11 12.70 0.73 -8.75
CA ILE A 11 12.25 1.87 -7.93
C ILE A 11 10.74 1.85 -7.75
N GLU A 12 9.98 1.69 -8.84
CA GLU A 12 8.51 1.68 -8.81
C GLU A 12 7.94 0.52 -7.97
N ASN A 13 8.68 -0.59 -7.84
CA ASN A 13 8.28 -1.77 -7.07
C ASN A 13 8.92 -1.84 -5.68
N ALA A 14 9.65 -0.80 -5.24
CA ALA A 14 10.32 -0.80 -3.94
C ALA A 14 9.32 -1.03 -2.79
N PRO A 15 9.60 -1.94 -1.84
CA PRO A 15 8.75 -2.12 -0.68
C PRO A 15 8.59 -0.83 0.15
N PRO A 16 7.49 -0.70 0.91
CA PRO A 16 7.25 0.48 1.72
C PRO A 16 8.37 0.65 2.76
N GLY A 17 8.96 1.83 2.83
CA GLY A 17 10.04 2.13 3.79
C GLY A 17 11.44 1.68 3.34
N GLU A 18 11.58 1.15 2.12
CA GLU A 18 12.86 0.59 1.62
C GLU A 18 13.34 1.26 0.31
N LEU A 19 12.73 2.39 -0.07
CA LEU A 19 13.07 3.08 -1.31
C LEU A 19 14.53 3.55 -1.34
N THR A 20 15.04 4.06 -0.22
CA THR A 20 16.41 4.61 -0.14
C THR A 20 17.43 3.51 -0.34
N GLU A 21 17.20 2.35 0.28
CA GLU A 21 17.99 1.14 0.16
C GLU A 21 18.00 0.64 -1.29
N VAL A 22 16.82 0.54 -1.92
CA VAL A 22 16.71 0.15 -3.34
C VAL A 22 17.47 1.11 -4.26
N ILE A 23 17.39 2.42 -4.04
CA ILE A 23 18.14 3.41 -4.84
C ILE A 23 19.65 3.22 -4.65
N ASN A 24 20.11 2.99 -3.42
CA ASN A 24 21.53 2.77 -3.12
C ASN A 24 22.04 1.47 -3.77
N ASP A 25 21.25 0.40 -3.71
CA ASP A 25 21.58 -0.89 -4.33
C ASP A 25 21.69 -0.76 -5.85
N ILE A 26 20.74 -0.09 -6.49
CA ILE A 26 20.81 0.22 -7.93
C ILE A 26 22.08 1.02 -8.25
N GLY A 27 22.42 2.01 -7.41
CA GLY A 27 23.65 2.78 -7.56
C GLY A 27 24.91 1.91 -7.52
N SER A 28 24.94 0.91 -6.64
CA SER A 28 26.06 -0.03 -6.53
C SER A 28 26.17 -1.00 -7.72
N LEU A 29 25.05 -1.29 -8.39
CA LEU A 29 25.02 -2.22 -9.53
C LEU A 29 25.42 -1.57 -10.86
N LEU A 30 25.25 -0.25 -10.98
CA LEU A 30 25.35 0.44 -12.26
C LEU A 30 26.69 1.16 -12.49
N ASP A 31 27.54 1.31 -11.47
CA ASP A 31 28.86 1.98 -11.50
C ASP A 31 28.89 3.39 -12.13
N ASP A 32 27.74 3.97 -12.45
CA ASP A 32 27.59 5.21 -13.21
C ASP A 32 26.60 6.17 -12.54
N LEU A 33 27.16 7.21 -11.90
CA LEU A 33 26.41 8.29 -11.25
C LEU A 33 25.50 9.06 -12.24
N SER A 34 25.78 9.00 -13.54
CA SER A 34 24.99 9.69 -14.58
C SER A 34 23.57 9.11 -14.75
N ILE A 35 23.31 7.91 -14.22
CA ILE A 35 21.99 7.28 -14.28
C ILE A 35 21.06 7.82 -13.18
N SER A 36 21.60 8.35 -12.08
CA SER A 36 20.79 8.86 -10.95
C SER A 36 19.78 9.93 -11.38
N ASP A 37 20.16 10.84 -12.29
CA ASP A 37 19.25 11.86 -12.80
C ASP A 37 18.18 11.30 -13.74
N LYS A 38 18.49 10.22 -14.46
CA LYS A 38 17.52 9.53 -15.34
C LYS A 38 16.46 8.74 -14.54
N LEU A 39 16.73 8.43 -13.27
CA LEU A 39 15.81 7.73 -12.38
C LEU A 39 14.87 8.65 -11.61
N ALA A 40 15.10 9.97 -11.63
CA ALA A 40 14.28 10.95 -10.92
C ALA A 40 12.77 10.84 -11.26
N PRO A 41 12.34 10.61 -12.53
CA PRO A 41 10.93 10.42 -12.84
C PRO A 41 10.31 9.18 -12.17
N ALA A 42 11.06 8.09 -12.05
CA ALA A 42 10.58 6.88 -11.38
C ALA A 42 10.43 7.09 -9.86
N VAL A 43 11.36 7.84 -9.26
CA VAL A 43 11.30 8.20 -7.83
C VAL A 43 10.12 9.15 -7.56
N GLU A 44 9.87 10.12 -8.44
CA GLU A 44 8.71 11.01 -8.35
C GLU A 44 7.40 10.23 -8.44
N LYS A 45 7.29 9.36 -9.47
CA LYS A 45 6.14 8.48 -9.66
C LYS A 45 5.90 7.60 -8.44
N TYR A 46 6.93 6.92 -7.94
CA TYR A 46 6.86 6.11 -6.73
C TYR A 46 6.34 6.93 -5.55
N ASN A 47 6.93 8.11 -5.29
CA ASN A 47 6.54 8.93 -4.14
C ASN A 47 5.05 9.33 -4.20
N LYS A 48 4.56 9.71 -5.38
CA LYS A 48 3.16 10.10 -5.60
C LYS A 48 2.20 8.92 -5.50
N GLU A 49 2.46 7.81 -6.18
CA GLU A 49 1.58 6.64 -6.18
C GLU A 49 1.54 5.96 -4.80
N GLN A 50 2.67 5.96 -4.09
CA GLN A 50 2.80 5.32 -2.79
C GLN A 50 2.39 6.21 -1.62
N PHE A 51 1.92 7.43 -1.90
CA PHE A 51 1.56 8.43 -0.90
C PHE A 51 2.64 8.58 0.16
N VAL A 52 3.89 8.77 -0.29
CA VAL A 52 5.01 8.95 0.63
C VAL A 52 4.71 10.12 1.54
N THR A 53 5.00 9.91 2.83
CA THR A 53 4.70 10.87 3.88
C THR A 53 5.97 11.57 4.34
N THR A 54 5.86 12.86 4.64
CA THR A 54 6.97 13.66 5.19
C THR A 54 6.45 14.57 6.29
N LYS A 55 7.33 15.07 7.15
CA LYS A 55 7.00 16.15 8.08
C LYS A 55 7.33 17.50 7.46
N LEU A 56 6.50 18.49 7.72
CA LEU A 56 6.84 19.88 7.44
C LEU A 56 7.87 20.39 8.45
N PRO A 57 8.80 21.28 8.05
CA PRO A 57 9.68 21.97 8.99
C PRO A 57 8.92 22.56 10.19
N GLY A 58 9.28 22.14 11.41
CA GLY A 58 8.63 22.57 12.65
C GLY A 58 7.32 21.86 13.00
N GLY A 59 6.79 21.01 12.11
CA GLY A 59 5.58 20.22 12.34
C GLY A 59 5.86 18.80 12.85
N SER A 60 4.91 18.24 13.61
CA SER A 60 4.95 16.85 14.06
C SER A 60 4.08 15.90 13.23
N ALA A 61 3.02 16.43 12.61
CA ALA A 61 2.11 15.69 11.73
C ALA A 61 2.78 15.34 10.41
N LEU A 62 2.34 14.23 9.82
CA LEU A 62 2.77 13.79 8.50
C LEU A 62 1.83 14.36 7.44
N VAL A 63 2.42 14.81 6.33
CA VAL A 63 1.69 15.25 5.12
C VAL A 63 1.97 14.27 3.99
N ILE A 64 1.00 14.15 3.07
CA ILE A 64 1.06 13.24 1.92
C ILE A 64 1.66 13.94 0.71
N VAL A 65 2.42 13.20 -0.09
CA VAL A 65 2.79 13.58 -1.46
C VAL A 65 2.00 12.70 -2.43
N SER A 66 1.16 13.30 -3.25
CA SER A 66 0.30 12.60 -4.22
C SER A 66 0.03 13.47 -5.45
N GLU A 67 -0.60 12.90 -6.46
CA GLU A 67 -1.07 13.65 -7.63
C GLU A 67 -2.21 14.62 -7.29
N HIS A 68 -3.05 14.30 -6.30
CA HIS A 68 -4.21 15.12 -5.91
C HIS A 68 -3.84 16.42 -5.20
N ASN A 69 -2.60 16.53 -4.72
CA ASN A 69 -2.11 17.72 -4.03
C ASN A 69 -0.87 18.35 -4.66
N ASP A 70 -0.58 17.99 -5.91
CA ASP A 70 0.50 18.59 -6.70
C ASP A 70 0.05 19.94 -7.28
N LEU A 71 0.80 21.00 -6.98
CA LEU A 71 0.59 22.34 -7.54
C LEU A 71 1.46 22.61 -8.78
N GLY A 72 2.27 21.63 -9.18
CA GLY A 72 3.30 21.76 -10.20
C GLY A 72 4.59 22.38 -9.64
N GLY A 73 5.68 22.24 -10.41
CA GLY A 73 6.99 22.80 -10.05
C GLY A 73 7.61 22.21 -8.78
N GLY A 74 7.21 20.98 -8.40
CA GLY A 74 7.70 20.32 -7.18
C GLY A 74 7.10 20.88 -5.88
N ARG A 75 5.98 21.60 -5.97
CA ARG A 75 5.22 22.08 -4.81
C ARG A 75 3.96 21.28 -4.60
N PHE A 76 3.69 20.99 -3.33
CA PHE A 76 2.50 20.27 -2.89
C PHE A 76 1.79 21.09 -1.83
N TYR A 77 0.52 20.80 -1.56
CA TYR A 77 -0.20 21.41 -0.47
C TYR A 77 -0.82 20.39 0.48
N ASP A 78 -0.89 20.78 1.75
CA ASP A 78 -1.55 20.02 2.78
C ASP A 78 -2.83 20.74 3.20
N SER A 79 -3.93 20.00 3.10
CA SER A 79 -5.28 20.51 3.31
C SER A 79 -5.61 20.74 4.80
N GLU A 80 -4.97 19.97 5.69
CA GLU A 80 -5.18 20.07 7.14
C GLU A 80 -4.47 21.29 7.74
N SER A 81 -3.19 21.46 7.42
CA SER A 81 -2.37 22.60 7.89
C SER A 81 -2.55 23.86 7.06
N ALA A 82 -3.37 23.83 6.00
CA ALA A 82 -3.59 24.93 5.07
C ALA A 82 -2.27 25.55 4.58
N SER A 83 -1.31 24.71 4.22
CA SER A 83 0.06 25.09 3.89
C SER A 83 0.53 24.42 2.60
N SER A 84 1.30 25.12 1.77
CA SER A 84 2.06 24.53 0.67
C SER A 84 3.53 24.36 1.03
N PHE A 85 4.21 23.45 0.35
CA PHE A 85 5.61 23.14 0.60
C PHE A 85 6.29 22.64 -0.68
N THR A 86 7.58 22.92 -0.84
CA THR A 86 8.41 22.24 -1.85
C THR A 86 8.83 20.88 -1.32
N TYR A 87 8.74 19.86 -2.17
CA TYR A 87 9.15 18.50 -1.85
C TYR A 87 10.32 18.05 -2.73
N ASN A 88 11.40 17.59 -2.09
CA ASN A 88 12.51 16.98 -2.80
C ASN A 88 12.32 15.46 -2.85
N HIS A 89 11.95 14.94 -4.03
CA HIS A 89 11.70 13.51 -4.27
C HIS A 89 12.90 12.60 -3.98
N LYS A 90 14.13 13.08 -4.18
CA LYS A 90 15.36 12.30 -3.91
C LYS A 90 15.63 12.16 -2.41
N THR A 91 15.53 13.25 -1.67
CA THR A 91 15.82 13.25 -0.22
C THR A 91 14.60 12.93 0.65
N GLN A 92 13.41 12.88 0.06
CA GLN A 92 12.12 12.74 0.73
C GLN A 92 11.89 13.76 1.86
N LYS A 93 12.17 15.04 1.58
CA LYS A 93 12.06 16.13 2.57
C LYS A 93 11.22 17.29 2.03
N ALA A 94 10.36 17.81 2.90
CA ALA A 94 9.63 19.05 2.69
C ALA A 94 10.45 20.28 3.11
N SER A 95 10.25 21.39 2.42
CA SER A 95 10.91 22.68 2.66
C SER A 95 10.04 23.84 2.17
N ASP A 96 10.46 25.08 2.45
CA ASP A 96 9.80 26.31 1.96
C ASP A 96 8.29 26.31 2.20
N VAL A 97 7.88 26.20 3.47
CA VAL A 97 6.46 26.15 3.85
C VAL A 97 5.83 27.54 3.71
N GLN A 98 4.68 27.61 3.05
CA GLN A 98 3.94 28.84 2.79
C GLN A 98 2.46 28.64 3.08
N SER A 99 1.75 29.71 3.47
CA SER A 99 0.29 29.65 3.68
C SER A 99 -0.42 29.32 2.36
N TYR A 100 -1.34 28.36 2.39
CA TYR A 100 -2.14 27.94 1.25
C TYR A 100 -3.55 27.53 1.72
N PRO A 101 -4.46 28.49 1.93
CA PRO A 101 -5.84 28.19 2.32
C PRO A 101 -6.61 27.57 1.16
N ILE A 102 -7.47 26.59 1.47
CA ILE A 102 -8.39 26.02 0.49
C ILE A 102 -9.54 27.00 0.28
N GLU A 103 -9.67 27.47 -0.95
CA GLU A 103 -10.71 28.39 -1.41
C GLU A 103 -11.55 27.74 -2.51
N GLY A 104 -12.73 28.29 -2.78
CA GLY A 104 -13.65 27.80 -3.82
C GLY A 104 -14.90 27.09 -3.30
N GLU A 105 -15.70 26.58 -4.23
CA GLU A 105 -17.05 26.03 -3.98
C GLU A 105 -17.02 24.84 -3.00
N HIS A 106 -15.99 24.00 -3.06
CA HIS A 106 -15.87 22.81 -2.22
C HIS A 106 -15.18 23.05 -0.86
N ALA A 107 -14.74 24.27 -0.56
CA ALA A 107 -13.93 24.55 0.63
C ALA A 107 -14.64 24.16 1.96
N SER A 108 -15.95 24.36 2.04
CA SER A 108 -16.74 23.98 3.23
C SER A 108 -16.84 22.46 3.39
N THR A 109 -17.07 21.74 2.29
CA THR A 109 -17.15 20.27 2.26
C THR A 109 -15.79 19.63 2.56
N VAL A 110 -14.70 20.18 2.02
CA VAL A 110 -13.34 19.71 2.32
C VAL A 110 -13.03 19.86 3.80
N LYS A 111 -13.36 21.01 4.41
CA LYS A 111 -13.15 21.25 5.86
C LYS A 111 -13.96 20.28 6.74
N SER A 112 -15.21 20.00 6.39
CA SER A 112 -16.04 19.07 7.16
C SER A 112 -15.57 17.61 7.01
N LEU A 113 -15.15 17.21 5.80
CA LEU A 113 -14.54 15.90 5.55
C LEU A 113 -13.21 15.74 6.28
N LEU A 114 -12.32 16.73 6.26
CA LEU A 114 -11.05 16.69 7.00
C LEU A 114 -11.28 16.38 8.48
N ARG A 115 -12.23 17.07 9.11
CA ARG A 115 -12.56 16.84 10.52
C ARG A 115 -13.05 15.42 10.77
N ASP A 116 -14.02 14.96 9.99
CA ASP A 116 -14.69 13.68 10.26
C ASP A 116 -13.80 12.48 9.87
N VAL A 117 -13.05 12.59 8.76
CA VAL A 117 -12.02 11.61 8.36
C VAL A 117 -10.85 11.63 9.33
N GLY A 118 -10.39 12.80 9.78
CA GLY A 118 -9.31 12.92 10.76
C GLY A 118 -9.64 12.22 12.09
N ASN A 119 -10.89 12.30 12.55
CA ASN A 119 -11.37 11.54 13.70
C ASN A 119 -11.28 10.03 13.45
N HIS A 120 -11.77 9.55 12.31
CA HIS A 120 -11.67 8.15 11.91
C HIS A 120 -10.21 7.66 11.87
N VAL A 121 -9.32 8.45 11.25
CA VAL A 121 -7.90 8.12 11.12
C VAL A 121 -7.23 8.01 12.49
N LYS A 122 -7.51 8.95 13.39
CA LYS A 122 -6.98 8.94 14.77
C LYS A 122 -7.43 7.71 15.57
N GLU A 123 -8.65 7.23 15.34
CA GLU A 123 -9.21 6.07 16.04
C GLU A 123 -8.67 4.74 15.50
N HIS A 124 -8.37 4.64 14.20
CA HIS A 124 -8.13 3.35 13.52
C HIS A 124 -6.69 3.15 13.02
N PHE A 125 -5.88 4.20 12.91
CA PHE A 125 -4.52 4.14 12.38
C PHE A 125 -3.48 4.50 13.46
N PRO A 126 -2.97 3.51 14.20
CA PRO A 126 -2.16 3.75 15.41
C PRO A 126 -0.70 4.11 15.14
N SER A 127 -0.22 4.07 13.89
CA SER A 127 1.20 4.22 13.57
C SER A 127 1.39 5.05 12.30
N LEU A 128 2.12 6.15 12.43
CA LEU A 128 2.48 7.09 11.37
C LEU A 128 1.33 7.37 10.37
N PRO A 129 0.14 7.80 10.84
CA PRO A 129 -0.95 8.12 9.95
C PRO A 129 -0.71 9.46 9.24
N ALA A 130 -1.21 9.55 8.01
CA ALA A 130 -1.39 10.80 7.29
C ALA A 130 -2.70 10.72 6.51
N TYR A 131 -3.36 11.85 6.31
CA TYR A 131 -4.59 11.92 5.53
C TYR A 131 -4.70 13.28 4.85
N GLY A 132 -5.49 13.35 3.80
CA GLY A 132 -5.67 14.58 3.03
C GLY A 132 -6.99 14.57 2.28
N VAL A 133 -7.57 15.75 2.08
CA VAL A 133 -8.82 15.91 1.35
C VAL A 133 -8.65 17.04 0.34
N TYR A 134 -8.83 16.73 -0.94
CA TYR A 134 -8.45 17.60 -2.04
C TYR A 134 -9.59 17.72 -3.06
N PRO A 135 -9.98 18.93 -3.48
CA PRO A 135 -10.89 19.09 -4.61
C PRO A 135 -10.21 18.63 -5.90
N THR A 136 -10.97 17.97 -6.77
CA THR A 136 -10.53 17.45 -8.08
C THR A 136 -11.63 17.68 -9.12
N ASP A 137 -11.34 17.48 -10.40
CA ASP A 137 -12.33 17.62 -11.47
C ASP A 137 -13.46 16.57 -11.36
N ASP A 138 -13.17 15.38 -10.83
CA ASP A 138 -14.11 14.25 -10.72
C ASP A 138 -14.90 14.24 -9.39
N GLY A 139 -14.59 15.15 -8.47
CA GLY A 139 -15.19 15.22 -7.13
C GLY A 139 -14.18 15.62 -6.06
N ILE A 140 -14.30 15.05 -4.87
CA ILE A 140 -13.42 15.33 -3.73
C ILE A 140 -12.60 14.07 -3.42
N ALA A 141 -11.29 14.15 -3.63
CA ALA A 141 -10.35 13.09 -3.27
C ALA A 141 -10.12 13.05 -1.76
N ILE A 142 -10.14 11.86 -1.18
CA ILE A 142 -9.86 11.58 0.22
C ILE A 142 -8.76 10.52 0.25
N LEU A 143 -7.60 10.87 0.80
CA LEU A 143 -6.45 9.99 0.92
C LEU A 143 -6.21 9.66 2.38
N ILE A 144 -5.96 8.39 2.67
CA ILE A 144 -5.58 7.91 4.00
C ILE A 144 -4.38 6.99 3.86
N VAL A 145 -3.36 7.21 4.67
CA VAL A 145 -2.15 6.40 4.71
C VAL A 145 -1.84 6.00 6.14
N GLY A 146 -1.58 4.72 6.35
CA GLY A 146 -1.04 4.19 7.61
C GLY A 146 0.28 3.48 7.34
N ASN A 147 1.34 3.86 8.05
CA ASN A 147 2.66 3.27 7.87
C ASN A 147 3.16 2.64 9.17
N LYS A 148 3.80 1.47 9.05
CA LYS A 148 4.54 0.88 10.16
C LYS A 148 5.83 0.26 9.64
N TYR A 149 6.94 0.89 10.01
CA TYR A 149 8.26 0.46 9.60
C TYR A 149 9.01 -0.09 10.81
N SER A 150 9.49 -1.31 10.70
CA SER A 150 10.22 -1.99 11.76
C SER A 150 11.44 -2.71 11.18
N PRO A 151 12.41 -1.98 10.58
CA PRO A 151 13.55 -2.59 9.92
C PRO A 151 14.41 -3.41 10.88
N SER A 152 14.49 -3.05 12.16
CA SER A 152 15.16 -3.85 13.19
C SER A 152 14.53 -5.23 13.43
N ASN A 153 13.26 -5.40 13.04
CA ASN A 153 12.52 -6.65 13.10
C ASN A 153 12.26 -7.20 11.69
N TYR A 154 12.96 -6.69 10.67
CA TYR A 154 12.90 -7.15 9.29
C TYR A 154 11.51 -7.11 8.65
N TRP A 155 10.68 -6.11 8.99
CA TRP A 155 9.40 -5.94 8.30
C TRP A 155 8.91 -4.51 8.21
N ASN A 156 8.18 -4.25 7.13
CA ASN A 156 7.54 -2.98 6.86
C ASN A 156 6.12 -3.20 6.34
N GLY A 157 5.23 -2.27 6.64
CA GLY A 157 3.84 -2.31 6.20
C GLY A 157 3.31 -0.93 5.85
N ARG A 158 2.46 -0.89 4.83
CA ARG A 158 1.73 0.30 4.39
C ARG A 158 0.30 -0.05 4.03
N TRP A 159 -0.61 0.77 4.53
CA TRP A 159 -2.01 0.83 4.13
C TRP A 159 -2.24 2.13 3.37
N ARG A 160 -2.92 2.07 2.23
CA ARG A 160 -3.34 3.25 1.45
C ARG A 160 -4.81 3.10 1.09
N SER A 161 -5.62 4.08 1.45
CA SER A 161 -6.99 4.21 0.95
C SER A 161 -7.09 5.48 0.11
N THR A 162 -7.64 5.32 -1.09
CA THR A 162 -7.94 6.42 -2.02
C THR A 162 -9.42 6.39 -2.29
N TYR A 163 -10.11 7.50 -2.07
CA TYR A 163 -11.51 7.64 -2.42
C TYR A 163 -11.77 8.91 -3.22
N ILE A 164 -12.69 8.85 -4.17
CA ILE A 164 -13.31 9.98 -4.83
C ILE A 164 -14.77 10.02 -4.37
N PHE A 165 -15.09 11.05 -3.59
CA PHE A 165 -16.46 11.35 -3.20
C PHE A 165 -17.07 12.34 -4.19
N ASN A 166 -18.18 11.94 -4.81
CA ASN A 166 -18.94 12.82 -5.70
C ASN A 166 -20.26 13.22 -5.02
N PRO A 167 -20.41 14.49 -4.58
CA PRO A 167 -21.62 14.96 -3.91
C PRO A 167 -22.88 14.89 -4.80
N SER A 168 -22.75 15.09 -6.11
CA SER A 168 -23.87 15.14 -7.04
C SER A 168 -24.51 13.78 -7.26
N SER A 169 -23.70 12.72 -7.36
CA SER A 169 -24.17 11.34 -7.49
C SER A 169 -24.33 10.63 -6.15
N SER A 170 -23.88 11.23 -5.04
CA SER A 170 -23.82 10.58 -3.71
C SER A 170 -23.06 9.25 -3.75
N THR A 171 -21.96 9.19 -4.50
CA THR A 171 -21.14 7.98 -4.66
C THR A 171 -19.76 8.15 -4.06
N LEU A 172 -19.23 7.07 -3.51
CA LEU A 172 -17.86 6.94 -3.03
C LEU A 172 -17.18 5.82 -3.82
N THR A 173 -16.28 6.18 -4.72
CA THR A 173 -15.47 5.23 -5.50
C THR A 173 -14.02 5.29 -5.05
N GLY A 174 -13.23 4.25 -5.29
CA GLY A 174 -11.84 4.26 -4.87
C GLY A 174 -11.20 2.89 -4.78
N SER A 175 -10.10 2.80 -4.05
CA SER A 175 -9.48 1.53 -3.69
C SER A 175 -8.78 1.58 -2.33
N ILE A 176 -8.59 0.40 -1.76
CA ILE A 176 -7.77 0.19 -0.57
C ILE A 176 -6.65 -0.77 -0.96
N ALA A 177 -5.41 -0.38 -0.74
CA ALA A 177 -4.22 -1.15 -1.03
C ALA A 177 -3.40 -1.42 0.25
N VAL A 178 -2.94 -2.65 0.42
CA VAL A 178 -2.07 -3.07 1.52
C VAL A 178 -0.81 -3.71 0.96
N ASP A 179 0.33 -3.25 1.46
CA ASP A 179 1.66 -3.76 1.11
C ASP A 179 2.44 -4.06 2.39
N VAL A 180 2.80 -5.33 2.60
CA VAL A 180 3.58 -5.78 3.76
C VAL A 180 4.75 -6.61 3.27
N HIS A 181 5.95 -6.30 3.74
CA HIS A 181 7.18 -6.99 3.39
C HIS A 181 7.85 -7.49 4.67
N TYR A 182 8.18 -8.78 4.71
CA TYR A 182 8.93 -9.43 5.79
C TYR A 182 10.14 -10.13 5.18
N TYR A 183 11.33 -9.88 5.73
CA TYR A 183 12.60 -10.26 5.13
C TYR A 183 13.64 -10.83 6.12
N GLU A 184 13.19 -11.46 7.21
CA GLU A 184 14.08 -12.23 8.11
C GLU A 184 14.27 -13.64 7.53
N ASP A 185 15.51 -14.03 7.23
CA ASP A 185 15.89 -15.35 6.69
C ASP A 185 15.11 -15.80 5.43
N GLY A 186 14.52 -14.84 4.71
CA GLY A 186 13.68 -15.07 3.55
C GLY A 186 13.16 -13.76 2.97
N ASN A 187 12.26 -13.83 1.98
CA ASN A 187 11.55 -12.67 1.45
C ASN A 187 10.09 -13.06 1.21
N VAL A 188 9.19 -12.46 1.99
CA VAL A 188 7.75 -12.67 1.88
C VAL A 188 7.08 -11.31 1.77
N ARG A 189 6.25 -11.13 0.73
CA ARG A 189 5.50 -9.89 0.52
C ARG A 189 4.03 -10.18 0.29
N LEU A 190 3.17 -9.42 0.96
CA LEU A 190 1.75 -9.31 0.69
C LEU A 190 1.51 -8.03 -0.10
N VAL A 191 0.95 -8.14 -1.29
CA VAL A 191 0.42 -7.01 -2.05
C VAL A 191 -1.03 -7.32 -2.39
N THR A 192 -1.94 -6.46 -1.97
CA THR A 192 -3.37 -6.63 -2.22
C THR A 192 -4.03 -5.28 -2.44
N GLU A 193 -5.04 -5.28 -3.30
CA GLU A 193 -5.87 -4.12 -3.58
C GLU A 193 -7.33 -4.56 -3.65
N LYS A 194 -8.22 -3.71 -3.11
CA LYS A 194 -9.66 -3.86 -3.19
C LYS A 194 -10.28 -2.58 -3.72
N ALA A 195 -10.95 -2.69 -4.87
CA ALA A 195 -11.78 -1.60 -5.39
C ALA A 195 -12.99 -1.35 -4.47
N VAL A 196 -13.36 -0.08 -4.37
CA VAL A 196 -14.49 0.43 -3.59
C VAL A 196 -15.44 1.14 -4.51
N ASN A 197 -16.73 0.81 -4.40
CA ASN A 197 -17.81 1.49 -5.09
C ASN A 197 -19.06 1.39 -4.23
N GLU A 198 -19.36 2.47 -3.51
CA GLU A 198 -20.45 2.54 -2.54
C GLU A 198 -21.39 3.71 -2.87
N SER A 199 -22.70 3.46 -2.78
CA SER A 199 -23.72 4.50 -2.85
C SER A 199 -24.05 4.97 -1.44
N LEU A 200 -23.95 6.27 -1.20
CA LEU A 200 -24.16 6.88 0.11
C LEU A 200 -25.63 7.24 0.31
N ARG A 201 -26.11 7.11 1.55
CA ARG A 201 -27.47 7.51 1.94
C ARG A 201 -27.63 9.02 2.05
N SER A 202 -26.52 9.72 2.26
CA SER A 202 -26.44 11.16 2.49
C SER A 202 -25.06 11.65 2.06
N THR A 203 -24.98 12.91 1.63
CA THR A 203 -23.74 13.60 1.24
C THR A 203 -23.05 14.30 2.41
N THR A 204 -23.50 14.08 3.65
CA THR A 204 -22.86 14.66 4.83
C THR A 204 -21.48 14.04 5.09
N SER A 205 -20.53 14.84 5.57
CA SER A 205 -19.17 14.39 5.89
C SER A 205 -19.13 13.23 6.89
N ALA A 206 -20.05 13.23 7.85
CA ALA A 206 -20.19 12.16 8.83
C ALA A 206 -20.64 10.83 8.20
N GLU A 207 -21.52 10.86 7.20
CA GLU A 207 -21.92 9.65 6.47
C GLU A 207 -20.79 9.12 5.60
N VAL A 208 -20.05 10.02 4.93
CA VAL A 208 -18.86 9.64 4.14
C VAL A 208 -17.81 8.95 5.03
N ALA A 209 -17.48 9.54 6.19
CA ALA A 209 -16.52 8.96 7.12
C ALA A 209 -16.98 7.60 7.67
N ARG A 210 -18.28 7.44 7.97
CA ARG A 210 -18.85 6.14 8.38
C ARG A 210 -18.79 5.09 7.28
N ALA A 211 -19.05 5.49 6.03
CA ALA A 211 -18.96 4.59 4.89
C ALA A 211 -17.52 4.10 4.71
N ILE A 212 -16.53 5.00 4.76
CA ILE A 212 -15.10 4.66 4.75
C ILE A 212 -14.79 3.66 5.86
N ALA A 213 -15.15 3.98 7.11
CA ALA A 213 -14.89 3.10 8.25
C ALA A 213 -15.49 1.69 8.07
N SER A 214 -16.72 1.61 7.54
CA SER A 214 -17.41 0.35 7.26
C SER A 214 -16.69 -0.48 6.19
N VAL A 215 -16.28 0.15 5.08
CA VAL A 215 -15.60 -0.53 3.97
C VAL A 215 -14.21 -1.01 4.39
N GLU A 216 -13.44 -0.17 5.09
CA GLU A 216 -12.11 -0.52 5.59
C GLU A 216 -12.18 -1.67 6.59
N LYS A 217 -13.11 -1.60 7.56
CA LYS A 217 -13.35 -2.69 8.52
C LYS A 217 -13.71 -3.98 7.80
N LYS A 218 -14.65 -3.94 6.86
CA LYS A 218 -15.06 -5.11 6.08
C LYS A 218 -13.87 -5.72 5.34
N TYR A 219 -13.03 -4.90 4.72
CA TYR A 219 -11.85 -5.37 4.03
C TYR A 219 -10.81 -6.01 4.96
N GLN A 220 -10.54 -5.38 6.12
CA GLN A 220 -9.64 -5.96 7.12
C GLN A 220 -10.13 -7.33 7.59
N GLU A 221 -11.43 -7.48 7.87
CA GLU A 221 -12.01 -8.77 8.26
C GLU A 221 -11.93 -9.81 7.12
N GLU A 222 -12.14 -9.40 5.87
CA GLU A 222 -11.98 -10.26 4.70
C GLU A 222 -10.53 -10.74 4.53
N LEU A 223 -9.54 -9.86 4.71
CA LEU A 223 -8.12 -10.24 4.69
C LEU A 223 -7.81 -11.28 5.78
N ASN A 224 -8.28 -11.07 7.00
CA ASN A 224 -8.09 -12.02 8.10
C ASN A 224 -8.70 -13.40 7.79
N ARG A 225 -9.93 -13.42 7.24
CA ARG A 225 -10.58 -14.67 6.81
C ARG A 225 -9.82 -15.34 5.66
N ALA A 226 -9.33 -14.57 4.70
CA ALA A 226 -8.57 -15.07 3.56
C ALA A 226 -7.26 -15.74 4.01
N PHE A 227 -6.54 -15.16 4.98
CA PHE A 227 -5.34 -15.78 5.54
C PHE A 227 -5.63 -17.10 6.27
N GLY A 228 -6.73 -17.17 7.02
CA GLY A 228 -7.20 -18.42 7.63
C GLY A 228 -7.46 -19.51 6.58
N ALA A 229 -8.21 -19.17 5.53
CA ALA A 229 -8.52 -20.09 4.44
C ALA A 229 -7.28 -20.53 3.65
N LEU A 230 -6.32 -19.63 3.41
CA LEU A 230 -5.06 -19.93 2.72
C LEU A 230 -4.21 -20.95 3.49
N SER A 231 -4.07 -20.74 4.80
CA SER A 231 -3.31 -21.61 5.71
C SER A 231 -3.94 -23.00 5.83
N GLU A 232 -5.26 -23.08 5.98
CA GLU A 232 -5.94 -24.37 6.20
C GLU A 232 -6.28 -25.13 4.92
N GLY A 233 -6.41 -24.43 3.79
CA GLY A 233 -6.77 -25.01 2.50
C GLY A 233 -5.60 -25.13 1.55
N ALA A 234 -5.34 -24.06 0.78
CA ALA A 234 -4.45 -24.11 -0.37
C ALA A 234 -3.02 -24.53 -0.03
N PHE A 235 -2.43 -24.02 1.06
CA PHE A 235 -1.06 -24.42 1.45
C PHE A 235 -0.95 -25.90 1.83
N LYS A 236 -1.94 -26.47 2.52
CA LYS A 236 -1.96 -27.92 2.83
C LYS A 236 -2.10 -28.79 1.58
N ASN A 237 -2.78 -28.29 0.56
CA ASN A 237 -2.97 -28.99 -0.71
C ASN A 237 -1.69 -28.95 -1.58
N LEU A 238 -0.90 -27.88 -1.51
CA LEU A 238 0.39 -27.79 -2.21
C LEU A 238 1.41 -28.79 -1.63
N ARG A 239 1.60 -28.77 -0.31
CA ARG A 239 2.50 -29.70 0.37
C ARG A 239 1.94 -30.08 1.72
N ARG A 240 1.62 -31.36 1.86
CA ARG A 240 1.19 -31.92 3.13
C ARG A 240 2.34 -31.88 4.14
N GLN A 241 2.04 -31.56 5.40
CA GLN A 241 3.01 -31.63 6.49
C GLN A 241 3.56 -33.05 6.68
N LEU A 242 2.72 -34.07 6.45
CA LEU A 242 3.09 -35.48 6.44
C LEU A 242 2.45 -36.18 5.23
N PRO A 243 3.07 -37.27 4.73
CA PRO A 243 2.44 -38.20 3.79
C PRO A 243 1.04 -38.64 4.25
N VAL A 244 0.25 -39.23 3.33
CA VAL A 244 -1.10 -39.74 3.63
C VAL A 244 -1.11 -40.71 4.81
N THR A 245 -0.04 -41.49 4.96
CA THR A 245 0.19 -42.43 6.06
C THR A 245 0.36 -41.77 7.43
N ARG A 246 0.49 -40.44 7.51
CA ARG A 246 0.77 -39.67 8.73
C ARG A 246 2.06 -40.09 9.44
N GLN A 247 3.01 -40.62 8.68
CA GLN A 247 4.34 -41.02 9.16
C GLN A 247 5.42 -40.39 8.28
N LYS A 248 6.60 -40.12 8.84
CA LYS A 248 7.76 -39.69 8.04
C LYS A 248 8.11 -40.78 7.04
N MET A 249 8.68 -40.40 5.90
CA MET A 249 9.12 -41.35 4.88
C MET A 249 10.17 -42.30 5.48
N ASP A 250 9.93 -43.60 5.34
CA ASP A 250 10.93 -44.62 5.63
C ASP A 250 11.82 -44.78 4.40
N TRP A 251 12.98 -44.13 4.42
CA TRP A 251 13.91 -44.13 3.29
C TRP A 251 14.50 -45.51 2.99
N GLN A 252 14.63 -46.39 4.00
CA GLN A 252 15.10 -47.76 3.79
C GLN A 252 14.09 -48.54 2.96
N LYS A 253 12.79 -48.45 3.31
CA LYS A 253 11.72 -49.06 2.52
C LYS A 253 11.55 -48.43 1.16
N ALA A 254 11.63 -47.10 1.06
CA ALA A 254 11.50 -46.38 -0.21
C ALA A 254 12.53 -46.84 -1.26
N SER A 255 13.75 -47.19 -0.84
CA SER A 255 14.80 -47.72 -1.72
C SER A 255 14.58 -49.18 -2.16
N ALA A 256 13.78 -49.95 -1.41
CA ALA A 256 13.56 -51.38 -1.63
C ALA A 256 12.25 -51.69 -2.40
N TYR A 257 11.28 -50.78 -2.44
CA TYR A 257 10.01 -50.98 -3.16
C TYR A 257 10.20 -50.86 -4.68
N LYS A 258 10.01 -51.97 -5.41
CA LYS A 258 9.85 -51.97 -6.87
C LYS A 258 8.40 -51.65 -7.23
N ILE A 259 8.12 -50.38 -7.50
CA ILE A 259 6.78 -49.82 -7.78
C ILE A 259 6.07 -50.51 -8.97
N GLY A 260 6.81 -51.14 -9.89
CA GLY A 260 6.25 -51.74 -11.11
C GLY A 260 5.54 -53.10 -10.94
N GLN A 261 5.76 -53.85 -9.86
CA GLN A 261 5.14 -55.19 -9.70
C GLN A 261 3.74 -55.15 -9.05
N ASP A 262 3.47 -54.18 -8.18
CA ASP A 262 2.21 -54.09 -7.43
C ASP A 262 1.11 -53.28 -8.15
N ILE A 263 1.44 -52.57 -9.23
CA ILE A 263 0.46 -51.79 -10.03
C ILE A 263 -0.23 -52.67 -11.09
N GLY A 264 0.34 -53.82 -11.44
CA GLY A 264 -0.18 -54.72 -12.50
C GLY A 264 -1.19 -55.79 -12.04
N GLY A 265 -1.50 -55.90 -10.74
CA GLY A 265 -2.26 -57.02 -10.17
C GLY A 265 -3.78 -56.84 -10.08
N GLY A 266 -4.35 -55.75 -10.59
CA GLY A 266 -5.76 -55.39 -10.41
C GLY A 266 -6.75 -55.96 -11.44
N GLY A 267 -6.34 -56.92 -12.29
CA GLY A 267 -7.17 -57.45 -13.35
C GLY A 267 -7.04 -58.96 -13.54
N ARG A 268 -7.76 -59.76 -12.73
CA ARG A 268 -8.55 -60.93 -13.16
C ARG A 268 -9.11 -61.76 -11.99
N ALA A 269 -10.45 -61.78 -11.94
CA ALA A 269 -11.34 -62.92 -11.67
C ALA A 269 -11.09 -63.83 -10.44
N ARG A 270 -11.99 -63.77 -9.45
CA ARG A 270 -13.24 -64.55 -9.38
C ARG A 270 -14.16 -63.99 -8.30
#